data_AF-A0AAU4VEL0-F1
#
_entry.id   AF-A0AAU4VEL0-F1
#
_cell.length_a   1.000
_cell.length_b   1.000
_cell.length_c   1.000
_cell.angle_alpha   90.00
_cell.angle_beta   90.00
_cell.angle_gamma   90.00
#
_symmetry.space_group_name_H-M   'P 1'
#
loop_
_entity.id
_entity.type
_entity.pdbx_description
1 polymer ?
#
loop_
_entity_poly.entity_id
_entity_poly.type
_entity_poly.pdbx_seq_one_letter_code
_entity_poly.pdbx_strand_id
1 'polypeptide(L)'
;MVGATACGSGGTGPREELSAASMGELAALAAAEPVAAEADELAAATPSPSTSAEKQKFAKTRFVANASLAAGATYQWIVKPYRAGKFKKGAKGRTFALIKAGLAGAFAYNRLKAAAENAKGDPLLAKAVAPLTAGIESLKGLGSKLRKGQAGDGDIDSFDSVINSVKEAGQSAGAVVTDKVPSASQLGS
;
A
#
# COMPACT_ATOMS: atom_id res chain seq x y z
N MET A 1 51.35 -27.30 -29.68
CA MET A 1 50.41 -26.74 -30.69
C MET A 1 49.56 -25.76 -29.90
N VAL A 2 49.80 -24.45 -29.93
CA VAL A 2 49.64 -23.50 -31.07
C VAL A 2 48.16 -23.44 -31.48
N GLY A 3 47.48 -22.28 -31.50
CA GLY A 3 47.93 -20.90 -31.25
C GLY A 3 46.77 -19.91 -31.03
N ALA A 4 47.07 -18.62 -31.14
CA ALA A 4 46.15 -17.50 -30.87
C ALA A 4 45.37 -17.02 -32.13
N THR A 5 44.64 -15.90 -31.97
CA THR A 5 44.00 -15.07 -33.04
C THR A 5 42.69 -15.67 -33.59
N ALA A 6 41.48 -15.10 -33.45
CA ALA A 6 40.92 -13.73 -33.49
C ALA A 6 40.41 -13.25 -34.89
N CYS A 7 39.32 -12.48 -34.84
CA CYS A 7 38.76 -11.55 -35.85
C CYS A 7 37.91 -12.05 -37.04
N GLY A 8 36.71 -11.44 -37.14
CA GLY A 8 36.08 -11.01 -38.39
C GLY A 8 34.91 -11.87 -38.92
N SER A 9 33.88 -11.30 -39.56
CA SER A 9 33.43 -9.90 -39.65
C SER A 9 31.98 -9.87 -40.19
N GLY A 10 31.18 -8.85 -39.87
CA GLY A 10 29.78 -8.77 -40.31
C GLY A 10 29.00 -7.58 -39.73
N GLY A 11 29.52 -6.37 -39.87
CA GLY A 11 28.77 -5.13 -39.58
C GLY A 11 27.74 -4.81 -40.68
N THR A 12 26.95 -3.73 -40.67
CA THR A 12 26.61 -2.67 -39.70
C THR A 12 25.65 -1.73 -40.45
N GLY A 13 24.51 -1.41 -39.85
CA GLY A 13 23.81 -0.12 -40.07
C GLY A 13 22.64 -0.09 -41.06
N PRO A 14 21.83 1.00 -41.04
CA PRO A 14 21.95 2.20 -40.21
C PRO A 14 20.99 2.25 -39.01
N ARG A 15 21.33 3.09 -38.02
CA ARG A 15 20.45 3.56 -36.94
C ARG A 15 20.67 5.06 -36.77
N GLU A 16 19.65 5.84 -37.10
CA GLU A 16 19.46 7.25 -36.70
C GLU A 16 18.06 7.36 -36.07
N GLU A 17 17.76 8.25 -35.12
CA GLU A 17 18.59 9.28 -34.48
C GLU A 17 18.71 9.06 -32.96
N LEU A 18 19.91 9.32 -32.43
CA LEU A 18 20.09 9.83 -31.07
C LEU A 18 20.87 11.14 -31.23
N SER A 19 20.18 12.27 -31.10
CA SER A 19 20.72 13.58 -31.48
C SER A 19 21.86 14.04 -30.55
N ALA A 20 23.09 13.83 -31.00
CA ALA A 20 24.15 14.82 -31.22
C ALA A 20 24.21 16.12 -30.37
N ALA A 21 23.89 16.07 -29.07
CA ALA A 21 24.12 17.17 -28.12
C ALA A 21 25.15 16.83 -27.02
N SER A 22 25.77 15.65 -27.06
CA SER A 22 26.82 15.22 -26.14
C SER A 22 28.19 15.24 -26.82
N MET A 23 29.19 15.82 -26.14
CA MET A 23 30.62 15.84 -26.55
C MET A 23 30.95 16.68 -27.78
N GLY A 24 30.78 18.00 -27.67
CA GLY A 24 31.31 19.00 -28.62
C GLY A 24 32.08 20.15 -27.96
N GLU A 25 31.72 20.55 -26.74
CA GLU A 25 32.30 21.73 -26.07
C GLU A 25 33.36 21.35 -25.02
N LEU A 26 34.29 20.47 -25.42
CA LEU A 26 35.49 20.14 -24.67
C LEU A 26 36.68 20.91 -25.26
N ALA A 27 37.25 21.80 -24.44
CA ALA A 27 38.59 22.37 -24.55
C ALA A 27 38.90 23.37 -25.70
N ALA A 28 38.76 24.67 -25.39
CA ALA A 28 39.77 25.67 -25.75
C ALA A 28 39.80 26.84 -24.74
N LEU A 29 40.90 26.91 -23.98
CA LEU A 29 41.70 28.09 -23.54
C LEU A 29 41.02 29.49 -23.48
N ALA A 30 41.26 30.40 -22.52
CA ALA A 30 42.14 30.47 -21.33
C ALA A 30 41.92 31.86 -20.65
N ALA A 31 42.31 32.17 -19.40
CA ALA A 31 42.60 31.40 -18.17
C ALA A 31 42.78 32.40 -17.01
N ALA A 32 42.20 32.14 -15.82
CA ALA A 32 42.49 32.90 -14.58
C ALA A 32 42.09 32.09 -13.33
N GLU A 33 43.07 31.67 -12.54
CA GLU A 33 42.94 31.19 -11.16
C GLU A 33 43.25 32.33 -10.17
N PRO A 34 43.17 32.14 -8.83
CA PRO A 34 42.24 31.33 -8.02
C PRO A 34 41.62 32.12 -6.85
N VAL A 35 40.49 31.69 -6.27
CA VAL A 35 40.21 31.96 -4.85
C VAL A 35 39.52 30.79 -4.14
N ALA A 36 40.17 30.34 -3.06
CA ALA A 36 39.69 29.60 -1.89
C ALA A 36 38.47 28.66 -2.00
N ALA A 37 38.72 27.40 -1.64
CA ALA A 37 37.73 26.37 -1.39
C ALA A 37 36.70 26.73 -0.30
N GLU A 38 35.41 26.56 -0.62
CA GLU A 38 34.39 26.09 0.33
C GLU A 38 34.03 24.65 -0.03
N ALA A 39 34.75 23.72 0.58
CA ALA A 39 34.50 22.27 0.50
C ALA A 39 33.96 21.76 1.85
N ASP A 40 32.86 22.38 2.28
CA ASP A 40 32.01 22.06 3.42
C ASP A 40 30.60 22.51 2.98
N GLU A 41 29.48 21.81 3.17
CA GLU A 41 29.19 20.74 4.10
C GLU A 41 28.13 19.80 3.48
N LEU A 42 28.52 18.93 2.53
CA LEU A 42 27.71 17.73 2.23
C LEU A 42 27.97 16.66 3.30
N ALA A 43 27.69 17.01 4.55
CA ALA A 43 27.60 16.06 5.65
C ALA A 43 26.53 15.04 5.26
N ALA A 44 26.98 13.82 4.94
CA ALA A 44 26.09 12.72 4.60
C ALA A 44 25.18 12.46 5.81
N ALA A 45 23.94 12.92 5.73
CA ALA A 45 22.94 12.84 6.79
C ALA A 45 22.65 11.37 7.11
N THR A 46 23.44 10.80 8.02
CA THR A 46 23.33 9.41 8.43
C THR A 46 22.01 9.25 9.20
N PRO A 47 21.10 8.38 8.76
CA PRO A 47 19.79 8.26 9.38
C PRO A 47 19.94 7.74 10.81
N SER A 48 19.72 8.62 11.79
CA SER A 48 19.76 8.24 13.20
C SER A 48 18.66 7.23 13.53
N PRO A 49 18.95 6.17 14.30
CA PRO A 49 17.97 5.14 14.60
C PRO A 49 16.86 5.67 15.49
N SER A 50 15.59 5.46 15.09
CA SER A 50 14.44 5.90 15.90
C SER A 50 14.38 5.19 17.26
N THR A 51 14.03 5.95 18.30
CA THR A 51 13.82 5.44 19.66
C THR A 51 12.62 4.50 19.74
N SER A 52 12.55 3.71 20.81
CA SER A 52 11.41 2.81 21.07
C SER A 52 10.08 3.54 21.19
N ALA A 53 10.06 4.76 21.74
CA ALA A 53 8.84 5.57 21.86
C ALA A 53 8.35 6.09 20.50
N GLU A 54 9.27 6.48 19.60
CA GLU A 54 8.91 6.86 18.24
C GLU A 54 8.38 5.66 17.44
N LYS A 55 9.02 4.49 17.57
CA LYS A 55 8.55 3.24 16.94
C LYS A 55 7.10 2.90 17.34
N GLN A 56 6.75 3.06 18.62
CA GLN A 56 5.37 2.88 19.11
C GLN A 56 4.39 3.90 18.50
N LYS A 57 4.77 5.18 18.41
CA LYS A 57 3.96 6.21 17.74
C LYS A 57 3.75 5.90 16.25
N PHE A 58 4.80 5.51 15.53
CA PHE A 58 4.68 5.12 14.11
C PHE A 58 3.83 3.87 13.91
N ALA A 59 3.98 2.86 14.77
CA ALA A 59 3.14 1.67 14.80
C ALA A 59 1.65 2.03 14.97
N LYS A 60 1.32 2.87 15.96
CA LYS A 60 -0.03 3.37 16.22
C LYS A 60 -0.61 4.16 15.04
N THR A 61 0.15 5.09 14.48
CA THR A 61 -0.26 5.89 13.32
C THR A 61 -0.51 5.01 12.09
N ARG A 62 0.36 4.03 11.81
CA ARG A 62 0.18 3.10 10.69
C ARG A 62 -0.96 2.11 10.92
N PHE A 63 -1.21 1.68 12.15
CA PHE A 63 -2.40 0.92 12.51
C PHE A 63 -3.66 1.73 12.15
N VAL A 64 -3.79 2.96 12.67
CA VAL A 64 -4.96 3.82 12.41
C VAL A 64 -5.11 4.11 10.92
N ALA A 65 -4.02 4.44 10.20
CA ALA A 65 -4.06 4.72 8.77
C ALA A 65 -4.56 3.52 7.93
N ASN A 66 -4.14 2.30 8.25
CA ASN A 66 -4.60 1.12 7.52
C ASN A 66 -6.01 0.68 7.95
N ALA A 67 -6.30 0.73 9.25
CA ALA A 67 -7.62 0.41 9.80
C ALA A 67 -8.71 1.35 9.29
N SER A 68 -8.45 2.66 9.25
CA SER A 68 -9.39 3.68 8.75
C SER A 68 -9.75 3.48 7.29
N LEU A 69 -8.75 3.18 6.45
CA LEU A 69 -8.94 2.87 5.03
C LEU A 69 -9.74 1.57 4.82
N ALA A 70 -9.48 0.54 5.63
CA ALA A 70 -10.24 -0.71 5.58
C ALA A 70 -11.70 -0.53 6.01
N ALA A 71 -11.93 0.23 7.08
CA ALA A 71 -13.26 0.52 7.61
C ALA A 71 -14.10 1.34 6.62
N GLY A 72 -13.53 2.42 6.06
CA GLY A 72 -14.21 3.21 5.04
C GLY A 72 -14.45 2.46 3.72
N ALA A 73 -13.53 1.59 3.29
CA ALA A 73 -13.74 0.72 2.14
C ALA A 73 -14.92 -0.24 2.35
N THR A 74 -14.93 -0.92 3.50
CA THR A 74 -15.98 -1.87 3.91
C THR A 74 -17.32 -1.16 4.01
N TYR A 75 -17.40 -0.04 4.73
CA TYR A 75 -18.65 0.68 4.92
C TYR A 75 -19.25 1.18 3.60
N GLN A 76 -18.46 1.86 2.76
CA GLN A 76 -18.98 2.50 1.55
C GLN A 76 -19.27 1.51 0.40
N TRP A 77 -18.52 0.41 0.29
CA TRP A 77 -18.57 -0.49 -0.87
C TRP A 77 -19.06 -1.90 -0.57
N ILE A 78 -19.18 -2.30 0.69
CA ILE A 78 -19.77 -3.57 1.12
C ILE A 78 -21.09 -3.29 1.86
N VAL A 79 -21.04 -2.67 3.04
CA VAL A 79 -22.19 -2.51 3.94
C VAL A 79 -23.27 -1.61 3.33
N LYS A 80 -22.92 -0.44 2.83
CA LYS A 80 -23.88 0.51 2.24
C LYS A 80 -24.62 -0.02 1.01
N PRO A 81 -23.97 -0.61 -0.02
CA PRO A 81 -24.69 -1.23 -1.14
C PRO A 81 -25.47 -2.48 -0.73
N TYR A 82 -24.98 -3.27 0.23
CA TYR A 82 -25.73 -4.39 0.81
C TYR A 82 -27.05 -3.93 1.45
N ARG A 83 -27.00 -2.96 2.37
CA ARG A 83 -28.19 -2.36 3.02
C ARG A 83 -29.13 -1.70 2.01
N ALA A 84 -28.61 -1.13 0.93
CA ALA A 84 -29.38 -0.61 -0.20
C ALA A 84 -29.92 -1.69 -1.16
N GLY A 85 -29.79 -2.98 -0.82
CA GLY A 85 -30.28 -4.11 -1.62
C GLY A 85 -29.56 -4.34 -2.96
N LYS A 86 -28.44 -3.66 -3.22
CA LYS A 86 -27.73 -3.68 -4.53
C LYS A 86 -27.20 -5.06 -4.91
N PHE A 87 -27.02 -5.97 -3.95
CA PHE A 87 -26.56 -7.33 -4.19
C PHE A 87 -27.70 -8.31 -4.52
N LYS A 88 -28.97 -7.93 -4.30
CA LYS A 88 -30.15 -8.77 -4.59
C LYS A 88 -30.28 -9.04 -6.09
N LYS A 89 -30.79 -10.22 -6.46
CA LYS A 89 -31.05 -10.60 -7.86
C LYS A 89 -32.03 -9.59 -8.48
N GLY A 90 -31.74 -9.14 -9.71
CA GLY A 90 -32.54 -8.10 -10.40
C GLY A 90 -32.18 -6.64 -10.06
N ALA A 91 -31.34 -6.37 -9.06
CA ALA A 91 -30.96 -5.00 -8.73
C ALA A 91 -30.13 -4.33 -9.86
N LYS A 92 -30.51 -3.10 -10.25
CA LYS A 92 -29.79 -2.34 -11.28
C LYS A 92 -28.34 -2.07 -10.86
N GLY A 93 -27.40 -2.58 -11.66
CA GLY A 93 -25.96 -2.47 -11.39
C GLY A 93 -25.40 -3.53 -10.44
N ARG A 94 -26.14 -4.62 -10.12
CA ARG A 94 -25.70 -5.70 -9.22
C ARG A 94 -24.27 -6.16 -9.49
N THR A 95 -23.92 -6.50 -10.73
CA THR A 95 -22.60 -7.02 -11.09
C THR A 95 -21.48 -6.05 -10.73
N PHE A 96 -21.64 -4.75 -11.05
CA PHE A 96 -20.67 -3.72 -10.64
C PHE A 96 -20.58 -3.54 -9.13
N ALA A 97 -21.71 -3.65 -8.41
CA ALA A 97 -21.73 -3.59 -6.96
C ALA A 97 -20.96 -4.77 -6.35
N LEU A 98 -21.18 -6.00 -6.83
CA LEU A 98 -20.47 -7.21 -6.39
C LEU A 98 -18.97 -7.13 -6.69
N ILE A 99 -18.57 -6.70 -7.89
CA ILE A 99 -17.15 -6.53 -8.25
C ILE A 99 -16.48 -5.51 -7.31
N LYS A 100 -17.07 -4.33 -7.12
CA LYS A 100 -16.55 -3.31 -6.19
C LYS A 100 -16.47 -3.81 -4.76
N ALA A 101 -17.49 -4.54 -4.30
CA ALA A 101 -17.53 -5.08 -2.95
C ALA A 101 -16.49 -6.19 -2.73
N GLY A 102 -16.22 -7.00 -3.75
CA GLY A 102 -15.16 -8.01 -3.70
C GLY A 102 -13.75 -7.42 -3.73
N LEU A 103 -13.53 -6.37 -4.54
CA LEU A 103 -12.29 -5.59 -4.53
C LEU A 103 -12.09 -4.89 -3.17
N ALA A 104 -13.13 -4.21 -2.66
CA ALA A 104 -13.13 -3.59 -1.34
C ALA A 104 -12.85 -4.59 -0.21
N GLY A 105 -13.42 -5.80 -0.28
CA GLY A 105 -13.17 -6.85 0.71
C GLY A 105 -11.73 -7.38 0.68
N ALA A 106 -11.14 -7.52 -0.52
CA ALA A 106 -9.73 -7.90 -0.68
C ALA A 106 -8.79 -6.79 -0.20
N PHE A 107 -9.06 -5.53 -0.57
CA PHE A 107 -8.33 -4.35 -0.09
C PHE A 107 -8.40 -4.23 1.43
N ALA A 108 -9.61 -4.33 2.01
CA ALA A 108 -9.83 -4.26 3.45
C ALA A 108 -9.06 -5.37 4.18
N TYR A 109 -9.14 -6.63 3.72
CA TYR A 109 -8.36 -7.73 4.29
C TYR A 109 -6.84 -7.45 4.28
N ASN A 110 -6.28 -6.99 3.16
CA ASN A 110 -4.86 -6.67 3.07
C ASN A 110 -4.46 -5.52 4.02
N ARG A 111 -5.28 -4.46 4.07
CA ARG A 111 -5.08 -3.32 4.97
C ARG A 111 -5.22 -3.72 6.44
N LEU A 112 -6.16 -4.59 6.78
CA LEU A 112 -6.34 -5.10 8.13
C LEU A 112 -5.16 -5.98 8.55
N LYS A 113 -4.62 -6.83 7.67
CA LYS A 113 -3.37 -7.55 7.95
C LYS A 113 -2.21 -6.58 8.22
N ALA A 114 -2.05 -5.56 7.38
CA ALA A 114 -1.05 -4.51 7.63
C ALA A 114 -1.30 -3.80 8.97
N ALA A 115 -2.56 -3.52 9.34
CA ALA A 115 -2.88 -2.95 10.65
C ALA A 115 -2.47 -3.90 11.79
N ALA A 116 -2.84 -5.18 11.74
CA ALA A 116 -2.48 -6.18 12.75
C ALA A 116 -0.95 -6.36 12.91
N GLU A 117 -0.18 -6.28 11.83
CA GLU A 117 1.28 -6.27 11.90
C GLU A 117 1.82 -4.99 12.57
N ASN A 118 1.30 -3.82 12.21
CA ASN A 118 1.69 -2.56 12.88
C ASN A 118 1.29 -2.55 14.37
N ALA A 119 0.16 -3.15 14.74
CA ALA A 119 -0.31 -3.25 16.12
C ALA A 119 0.65 -3.99 17.06
N LYS A 120 1.51 -4.89 16.54
CA LYS A 120 2.57 -5.54 17.34
C LYS A 120 3.62 -4.56 17.88
N GLY A 121 3.76 -3.39 17.24
CA GLY A 121 4.73 -2.36 17.63
C GLY A 121 4.30 -1.45 18.78
N ASP A 122 3.08 -1.59 19.31
CA ASP A 122 2.57 -0.83 20.46
C ASP A 122 2.08 -1.79 21.57
N PRO A 123 2.47 -1.62 22.85
CA PRO A 123 2.20 -2.58 23.91
C PRO A 123 0.73 -2.63 24.39
N LEU A 124 -0.12 -1.69 23.97
CA LEU A 124 -1.57 -1.74 24.20
C LEU A 124 -2.25 -2.48 23.05
N LEU A 125 -1.95 -2.09 21.80
CA LEU A 125 -2.46 -2.75 20.60
C LEU A 125 -2.04 -4.22 20.50
N ALA A 126 -0.82 -4.57 20.92
CA ALA A 126 -0.29 -5.93 20.90
C ALA A 126 -1.17 -6.94 21.67
N LYS A 127 -1.88 -6.51 22.72
CA LYS A 127 -2.81 -7.36 23.48
C LYS A 127 -4.03 -7.79 22.66
N ALA A 128 -4.46 -6.94 21.73
CA ALA A 128 -5.56 -7.22 20.82
C ALA A 128 -5.13 -7.94 19.53
N VAL A 129 -3.82 -8.03 19.22
CA VAL A 129 -3.34 -8.62 17.95
C VAL A 129 -3.84 -10.04 17.74
N ALA A 130 -3.83 -10.91 18.76
CA ALA A 130 -4.28 -12.30 18.61
C ALA A 130 -5.76 -12.42 18.18
N PRO A 131 -6.75 -11.86 18.91
CA PRO A 131 -8.15 -11.89 18.47
C PRO A 131 -8.39 -11.11 17.17
N LEU A 132 -7.68 -9.99 16.94
CA LEU A 132 -7.77 -9.25 15.67
C LEU A 132 -7.29 -10.11 14.49
N THR A 133 -6.15 -10.77 14.59
CA THR A 133 -5.62 -11.64 13.52
C THR A 133 -6.55 -12.82 13.25
N ALA A 134 -7.14 -13.43 14.28
CA ALA A 134 -8.14 -14.48 14.12
C ALA A 134 -9.39 -13.98 13.37
N GLY A 135 -9.92 -12.82 13.73
CA GLY A 135 -11.01 -12.16 13.01
C GLY A 135 -10.65 -11.81 11.57
N ILE A 136 -9.44 -11.31 11.32
CA ILE A 136 -9.00 -10.95 9.96
C ILE A 136 -8.84 -12.18 9.07
N GLU A 137 -8.27 -13.28 9.58
CA GLU A 137 -8.18 -14.53 8.82
C GLU A 137 -9.56 -15.18 8.59
N SER A 138 -10.60 -14.90 9.40
CA SER A 138 -11.97 -15.34 9.08
C SER A 138 -12.58 -14.60 7.88
N LEU A 139 -12.09 -13.38 7.57
CA LEU A 139 -12.47 -12.64 6.35
C LEU A 139 -11.79 -13.17 5.07
N LYS A 140 -10.86 -14.13 5.20
CA LYS A 140 -10.08 -14.66 4.07
C LYS A 140 -10.98 -15.32 3.05
N GLY A 141 -10.85 -14.88 1.80
CA GLY A 141 -11.70 -15.35 0.70
C GLY A 141 -13.10 -14.75 0.65
N LEU A 142 -13.57 -14.01 1.67
CA LEU A 142 -14.89 -13.36 1.63
C LEU A 142 -14.99 -12.35 0.49
N GLY A 143 -13.94 -11.56 0.22
CA GLY A 143 -13.87 -10.70 -0.97
C GLY A 143 -14.08 -11.46 -2.29
N SER A 144 -13.65 -12.74 -2.35
CA SER A 144 -13.95 -13.61 -3.49
C SER A 144 -15.38 -14.14 -3.52
N LYS A 145 -16.02 -14.41 -2.36
CA LYS A 145 -17.47 -14.71 -2.29
C LYS A 145 -18.29 -13.50 -2.74
N LEU A 146 -17.93 -12.30 -2.30
CA LEU A 146 -18.57 -11.02 -2.62
C LEU A 146 -18.61 -10.76 -4.13
N ARG A 147 -17.47 -10.80 -4.85
CA ARG A 147 -17.48 -10.64 -6.31
C ARG A 147 -18.26 -11.71 -7.06
N LYS A 148 -18.37 -12.92 -6.51
CA LYS A 148 -19.19 -14.02 -7.05
C LYS A 148 -20.68 -13.92 -6.70
N GLY A 149 -21.08 -12.99 -5.83
CA GLY A 149 -22.45 -12.90 -5.31
C GLY A 149 -22.87 -14.11 -4.47
N GLN A 150 -21.89 -14.75 -3.82
CA GLN A 150 -22.05 -15.90 -2.92
C GLN A 150 -21.99 -15.51 -1.44
N ALA A 151 -21.62 -14.27 -1.13
CA ALA A 151 -21.63 -13.75 0.23
C ALA A 151 -23.06 -13.45 0.67
N GLY A 152 -23.45 -13.97 1.83
CA GLY A 152 -24.72 -13.71 2.50
C GLY A 152 -24.57 -12.74 3.68
N ASP A 153 -25.68 -12.52 4.37
CA ASP A 153 -25.82 -11.57 5.49
C ASP A 153 -24.69 -11.76 6.54
N GLY A 154 -24.48 -12.99 7.01
CA GLY A 154 -23.42 -13.31 7.97
C GLY A 154 -21.99 -13.09 7.48
N ASP A 155 -21.72 -13.12 6.17
CA ASP A 155 -20.40 -12.74 5.63
C ASP A 155 -20.19 -11.21 5.70
N ILE A 156 -21.26 -10.42 5.55
CA ILE A 156 -21.24 -8.95 5.69
C ILE A 156 -21.11 -8.57 7.17
N ASP A 157 -21.87 -9.21 8.05
CA ASP A 157 -21.81 -9.00 9.50
C ASP A 157 -20.44 -9.39 10.06
N SER A 158 -19.77 -10.39 9.47
CA SER A 158 -18.37 -10.74 9.80
C SER A 158 -17.42 -9.59 9.47
N PHE A 159 -17.57 -8.95 8.31
CA PHE A 159 -16.78 -7.76 7.96
C PHE A 159 -17.02 -6.61 8.95
N ASP A 160 -18.28 -6.30 9.26
CA ASP A 160 -18.62 -5.21 10.18
C ASP A 160 -18.09 -5.49 11.60
N SER A 161 -18.27 -6.71 12.10
CA SER A 161 -17.78 -7.15 13.41
C SER A 161 -16.26 -7.01 13.53
N VAL A 162 -15.50 -7.47 12.53
CA VAL A 162 -14.03 -7.34 12.55
C VAL A 162 -13.59 -5.88 12.44
N ILE A 163 -14.26 -5.06 11.61
CA ILE A 163 -14.00 -3.62 11.55
C ILE A 163 -14.29 -2.94 12.90
N ASN A 164 -15.38 -3.30 13.58
CA ASN A 164 -15.71 -2.76 14.90
C ASN A 164 -14.68 -3.19 15.96
N SER A 165 -14.26 -4.46 16.00
CA SER A 165 -13.16 -4.93 16.87
C SER A 165 -11.84 -4.18 16.63
N VAL A 166 -11.52 -3.86 15.38
CA VAL A 166 -10.33 -3.06 15.02
C VAL A 166 -10.49 -1.62 15.52
N LYS A 167 -11.68 -1.03 15.40
CA LYS A 167 -11.99 0.33 15.90
C LYS A 167 -11.94 0.39 17.43
N GLU A 168 -12.43 -0.63 18.12
CA GLU A 168 -12.39 -0.77 19.58
C GLU A 168 -10.96 -0.96 20.12
N ALA A 169 -10.17 -1.84 19.49
CA ALA A 169 -8.76 -2.03 19.83
C ALA A 169 -7.96 -0.72 19.63
N GLY A 170 -8.25 0.00 18.55
CA GLY A 170 -7.71 1.34 18.32
C GLY A 170 -8.07 2.31 19.45
N GLN A 171 -9.37 2.50 19.72
CA GLN A 171 -9.85 3.38 20.78
C GLN A 171 -9.23 3.05 22.15
N SER A 172 -9.17 1.77 22.50
CA SER A 172 -8.59 1.26 23.76
C SER A 172 -7.09 1.58 23.90
N ALA A 173 -6.38 1.76 22.79
CA ALA A 173 -4.98 2.17 22.76
C ALA A 173 -4.78 3.69 22.56
N GLY A 174 -5.85 4.50 22.60
CA GLY A 174 -5.81 5.94 22.32
C GLY A 174 -5.60 6.27 20.83
N ALA A 175 -5.99 5.36 19.94
CA ALA A 175 -5.71 5.36 18.50
C ALA A 175 -7.03 5.34 17.70
N VAL A 176 -7.75 6.46 17.68
CA VAL A 176 -9.12 6.54 17.12
C VAL A 176 -9.14 6.22 15.62
N VAL A 177 -9.75 5.09 15.27
CA VAL A 177 -9.97 4.67 13.88
C VAL A 177 -11.26 5.32 13.36
N THR A 178 -11.11 6.30 12.47
CA THR A 178 -12.21 6.95 11.75
C THR A 178 -12.41 6.30 10.37
N ASP A 179 -13.63 6.32 9.82
CA ASP A 179 -13.90 5.66 8.54
C ASP A 179 -13.40 6.53 7.38
N LYS A 180 -12.26 6.16 6.76
CA LYS A 180 -11.67 6.86 5.61
C LYS A 180 -11.98 6.09 4.33
N VAL A 181 -12.86 6.64 3.50
CA VAL A 181 -13.28 6.01 2.24
C VAL A 181 -12.19 6.18 1.17
N PRO A 182 -11.55 5.10 0.68
CA PRO A 182 -10.71 5.18 -0.51
C PRO A 182 -11.56 5.38 -1.77
N SER A 183 -10.98 6.04 -2.76
CA SER A 183 -11.61 6.23 -4.07
C SER A 183 -11.75 4.88 -4.80
N ALA A 184 -12.66 4.79 -5.77
CA ALA A 184 -12.92 3.54 -6.48
C ALA A 184 -11.67 3.00 -7.22
N SER A 185 -10.78 3.88 -7.67
CA SER A 185 -9.50 3.50 -8.31
C SER A 185 -8.51 2.89 -7.31
N GLN A 186 -8.47 3.40 -6.08
CA GLN A 186 -7.59 2.90 -5.00
C GLN A 186 -7.96 1.49 -4.49
N LEU A 187 -9.11 0.95 -4.90
CA LEU A 187 -9.53 -0.42 -4.59
C LEU A 187 -9.05 -1.45 -5.62
N GLY A 188 -8.64 -1.01 -6.81
CA GLY A 188 -8.19 -1.86 -7.92
C GLY A 188 -6.68 -1.85 -8.15
N SER A 189 -5.94 -1.11 -7.33
CA SER A 189 -4.49 -0.88 -7.38
C SER A 189 -3.76 -1.54 -6.21
#